data_AF-A0A2C6E5U9-F1
#
_entry.id   AF-A0A2C6E5U9-F1
#
_cell.length_a   1.000
_cell.length_b   1.000
_cell.length_c   1.000
_cell.angle_alpha   90.00
_cell.angle_beta   90.00
_cell.angle_gamma   90.00
#
_symmetry.space_group_name_H-M   'P 1'
#
loop_
_entity.id
_entity.type
_entity.pdbx_description
1 polymer ?
#
loop_
_entity_poly.entity_id
_entity_poly.type
_entity_poly.pdbx_seq_one_letter_code
_entity_poly.pdbx_strand_id
1 'polypeptide(L)'
;MSQYISAQVQRVLAAVELMAGKELDGVEPKQLAQELDTSPADVTRILANLAHAGWAERLPGNEKRWRLHKKPVQLSNTVDHNMKNVLRNLQQEYNNYSILR
;
A
#
# COMPACT_ATOMS: atom_id res chain seq x y z
N MET A 1 4.21 18.34 -17.56
CA MET A 1 3.89 17.28 -16.56
C MET A 1 4.66 15.99 -16.80
N SER A 2 4.81 15.46 -18.02
CA SER A 2 5.51 14.18 -18.24
C SER A 2 6.98 14.15 -17.78
N GLN A 3 7.67 15.30 -17.77
CA GLN A 3 9.05 15.40 -17.26
C GLN A 3 9.20 14.99 -15.79
N TYR A 4 8.14 15.06 -14.99
CA TYR A 4 8.17 14.72 -13.57
C TYR A 4 7.58 13.32 -13.27
N ILE A 5 6.98 12.65 -14.26
CA ILE A 5 6.35 11.34 -14.09
C ILE A 5 7.35 10.26 -14.52
N SER A 6 7.91 9.56 -13.53
CA SER A 6 8.77 8.41 -13.79
C SER A 6 7.95 7.14 -14.03
N ALA A 7 8.11 6.53 -15.21
CA ALA A 7 7.47 5.25 -15.53
C ALA A 7 7.84 4.13 -14.54
N GLN A 8 9.03 4.20 -13.95
CA GLN A 8 9.43 3.25 -12.90
C GLN A 8 8.62 3.47 -11.63
N VAL A 9 8.45 4.72 -11.19
CA VAL A 9 7.68 5.02 -9.98
C VAL A 9 6.22 4.58 -10.16
N GLN A 10 5.63 4.86 -11.33
CA GLN A 10 4.27 4.41 -11.63
C GLN A 10 4.13 2.89 -11.61
N ARG A 11 5.13 2.15 -12.11
CA ARG A 11 5.16 0.68 -12.02
C ARG A 11 5.26 0.17 -10.58
N VAL A 12 6.01 0.86 -9.70
CA VAL A 12 6.06 0.51 -8.28
C VAL A 12 4.68 0.71 -7.63
N LEU A 13 3.99 1.81 -7.93
CA LEU A 13 2.64 2.06 -7.42
C LEU A 13 1.65 0.98 -7.88
N ALA A 14 1.65 0.66 -9.18
CA ALA A 14 0.82 -0.41 -9.73
C ALA A 14 1.16 -1.78 -9.12
N ALA A 15 2.43 -2.08 -8.86
CA ALA A 15 2.82 -3.33 -8.19
C ALA A 15 2.23 -3.44 -6.78
N VAL A 16 2.21 -2.34 -6.02
CA VAL A 16 1.60 -2.31 -4.69
C VAL A 16 0.10 -2.60 -4.78
N GLU A 17 -0.59 -1.99 -5.74
CA GLU A 17 -2.03 -2.22 -5.97
C GLU A 17 -2.33 -3.68 -6.36
N LEU A 18 -1.53 -4.28 -7.24
CA LEU A 18 -1.70 -5.68 -7.66
C LEU A 18 -1.41 -6.71 -6.55
N MET A 19 -0.55 -6.35 -5.60
CA MET A 19 -0.21 -7.18 -4.44
C MET A 19 -1.24 -7.04 -3.31
N ALA A 20 -1.99 -5.94 -3.26
CA ALA A 20 -3.02 -5.72 -2.26
C ALA A 20 -4.15 -6.77 -2.39
N GLY A 21 -4.60 -7.30 -1.25
CA GLY A 21 -5.61 -8.36 -1.19
C GLY A 21 -5.05 -9.77 -1.41
N LYS A 22 -3.73 -9.91 -1.62
CA LYS A 22 -3.03 -11.18 -1.79
C LYS A 22 -2.03 -11.42 -0.65
N GLU A 23 -2.26 -10.86 0.54
CA GLU A 23 -1.31 -10.92 1.66
C GLU A 23 -1.10 -12.33 2.23
N LEU A 24 -2.11 -13.20 2.08
CA LEU A 24 -2.07 -14.58 2.57
C LEU A 24 -1.45 -15.55 1.56
N ASP A 25 -1.74 -15.36 0.27
CA ASP A 25 -1.29 -16.27 -0.79
C ASP A 25 -0.02 -15.78 -1.49
N GLY A 26 0.30 -14.49 -1.39
CA GLY A 26 1.35 -13.81 -2.13
C GLY A 26 1.16 -13.82 -3.65
N VAL A 27 2.11 -13.20 -4.34
CA VAL A 27 2.16 -13.09 -5.80
C VAL A 27 3.51 -13.60 -6.30
N GLU A 28 3.51 -14.33 -7.41
CA GLU A 28 4.75 -14.74 -8.05
C GLU A 28 5.35 -13.59 -8.87
N PRO A 29 6.69 -13.41 -8.86
CA PRO A 29 7.34 -12.39 -9.68
C PRO A 29 7.00 -12.50 -11.18
N LYS A 30 6.80 -13.73 -11.68
CA LYS A 30 6.39 -13.95 -13.07
C LYS A 30 5.00 -13.39 -13.37
N GLN A 31 4.06 -13.57 -12.44
CA GLN A 31 2.71 -13.01 -12.56
C GLN A 31 2.77 -11.47 -12.53
N LEU A 32 3.54 -10.89 -11.61
CA LEU A 32 3.74 -9.44 -11.57
C LEU A 32 4.34 -8.90 -12.87
N ALA A 33 5.30 -9.63 -13.48
CA ALA A 33 5.91 -9.21 -14.74
C ALA A 33 4.88 -9.15 -15.88
N GLN A 34 3.97 -10.13 -15.92
CA GLN A 34 2.88 -10.20 -16.88
C GLN A 34 1.85 -9.09 -16.66
N GLU A 35 1.40 -8.89 -15.42
CA GLU A 35 0.39 -7.89 -15.07
C GLU A 35 0.91 -6.45 -15.25
N LEU A 36 2.20 -6.22 -15.03
CA LEU A 36 2.85 -4.90 -15.19
C LEU A 36 3.42 -4.64 -16.60
N ASP A 37 3.28 -5.60 -17.52
CA ASP A 37 3.89 -5.58 -18.86
C ASP A 37 5.37 -5.16 -18.84
N THR A 38 6.17 -5.87 -18.02
CA THR A 38 7.56 -5.49 -17.76
C THR A 38 8.50 -6.68 -17.64
N SER A 39 9.81 -6.42 -17.62
CA SER A 39 10.81 -7.48 -17.57
C SER A 39 10.91 -8.12 -16.18
N PRO A 40 11.31 -9.40 -16.07
CA PRO A 40 11.60 -10.03 -14.77
C PRO A 40 12.66 -9.30 -13.94
N ALA A 41 13.63 -8.67 -14.60
CA ALA A 41 14.65 -7.85 -13.95
C ALA A 41 14.04 -6.59 -13.31
N ASP A 42 13.10 -5.93 -13.99
CA ASP A 42 12.36 -4.79 -13.45
C ASP A 42 11.52 -5.19 -12.24
N VAL A 43 10.82 -6.33 -12.30
CA VAL A 43 10.07 -6.84 -11.15
C VAL A 43 10.98 -7.13 -9.96
N THR A 44 12.14 -7.75 -10.20
CA THR A 44 13.12 -8.04 -9.15
C THR A 44 13.57 -6.75 -8.46
N ARG A 45 13.83 -5.70 -9.26
CA ARG A 45 14.20 -4.38 -8.76
C ARG A 45 13.07 -3.72 -7.98
N ILE A 46 11.83 -3.79 -8.46
CA ILE A 46 10.65 -3.26 -7.75
C ILE A 46 10.52 -3.93 -6.38
N LEU A 47 10.52 -5.26 -6.35
CA LEU A 47 10.34 -6.04 -5.12
C LEU A 47 11.47 -5.82 -4.10
N ALA A 48 12.72 -5.71 -4.58
CA ALA A 48 13.85 -5.37 -3.72
C ALA A 48 13.69 -3.98 -3.08
N ASN A 49 13.25 -2.97 -3.85
CA ASN A 49 13.01 -1.63 -3.32
C ASN A 49 11.82 -1.60 -2.35
N LEU A 50 10.74 -2.32 -2.64
CA LEU A 50 9.59 -2.43 -1.74
C LEU A 50 9.99 -3.12 -0.42
N ALA A 51 10.79 -4.18 -0.48
CA ALA A 51 11.32 -4.82 0.73
C ALA A 51 12.23 -3.92 1.54
N HIS A 52 13.18 -3.26 0.88
CA HIS A 52 14.08 -2.31 1.54
C HIS A 52 13.29 -1.19 2.25
N ALA A 53 12.21 -0.71 1.64
CA ALA A 53 11.33 0.30 2.22
C ALA A 53 10.32 -0.24 3.25
N GLY A 54 10.30 -1.55 3.51
CA GLY A 54 9.39 -2.23 4.44
C GLY A 54 7.95 -2.38 3.94
N TRP A 55 7.71 -2.23 2.64
CA TRP A 55 6.40 -2.32 2.00
C TRP A 55 6.03 -3.74 1.57
N ALA A 56 7.02 -4.56 1.24
CA ALA A 56 6.80 -5.94 0.80
C ALA A 56 7.78 -6.89 1.50
N GLU A 57 7.44 -8.17 1.52
CA GLU A 57 8.30 -9.23 2.02
C GLU A 57 8.04 -10.52 1.24
N ARG A 58 8.94 -11.50 1.39
CA ARG A 58 8.66 -12.86 0.93
C ARG A 58 7.52 -13.44 1.77
N LEU A 59 6.67 -14.25 1.13
CA LEU A 59 5.59 -14.93 1.84
C LEU A 59 6.17 -15.96 2.82
N PRO A 60 5.79 -15.92 4.12
CA PRO A 60 6.20 -16.95 5.06
C PRO A 60 5.77 -18.34 4.60
N GLY A 61 6.69 -19.30 4.59
CA GLY A 61 6.43 -20.66 4.10
C GLY A 61 6.51 -20.83 2.58
N ASN A 62 6.64 -19.75 1.80
CA ASN A 62 6.90 -19.85 0.35
C ASN A 62 7.73 -18.66 -0.14
N GLU A 63 9.06 -18.82 -0.10
CA GLU A 63 10.00 -17.80 -0.53
C GLU A 63 9.92 -17.45 -2.02
N LYS A 64 9.22 -18.23 -2.86
CA LYS A 64 9.03 -17.90 -4.27
C LYS A 64 7.97 -16.81 -4.48
N ARG A 65 7.15 -16.53 -3.47
CA ARG A 65 6.06 -15.56 -3.52
C ARG A 65 6.32 -14.33 -2.67
N TRP A 66 5.68 -13.24 -3.04
CA TRP A 66 5.82 -11.93 -2.40
C TRP A 66 4.48 -11.41 -1.94
N ARG A 67 4.45 -10.73 -0.81
CA ARG A 67 3.24 -10.07 -0.29
C ARG A 67 3.54 -8.66 0.17
N LEU A 68 2.50 -7.84 0.32
CA LEU A 68 2.62 -6.61 1.08
C LEU A 68 2.92 -6.95 2.55
N HIS A 69 3.80 -6.15 3.15
CA HIS A 69 4.11 -6.25 4.57
C HIS A 69 3.17 -5.33 5.39
N LYS A 70 3.48 -5.08 6.66
CA LYS A 70 2.62 -4.33 7.59
C LYS A 70 2.53 -2.82 7.33
N LYS A 71 3.47 -2.23 6.58
CA LYS A 71 3.57 -0.77 6.41
C LYS A 71 2.34 -0.13 5.75
N PRO A 72 1.77 -0.66 4.65
CA PRO A 72 0.50 -0.17 4.11
C PRO A 72 -0.65 -0.16 5.12
N VAL A 73 -0.76 -1.22 5.93
CA VAL A 73 -1.81 -1.33 6.97
C VAL A 73 -1.61 -0.30 8.06
N GLN A 74 -0.37 -0.08 8.51
CA GLN A 74 -0.04 0.93 9.51
C GLN A 74 -0.39 2.35 9.03
N LEU A 75 -0.09 2.66 7.76
CA LEU A 75 -0.46 3.93 7.14
C LEU A 75 -1.98 4.10 7.08
N SER A 76 -2.70 3.07 6.61
CA SER A 76 -4.16 3.07 6.53
C SER A 76 -4.80 3.31 7.90
N ASN A 77 -4.37 2.58 8.93
CA ASN A 77 -4.87 2.73 10.30
C ASN A 77 -4.61 4.14 10.87
N THR A 78 -3.47 4.75 10.53
CA THR A 78 -3.14 6.12 10.96
C THR A 78 -4.09 7.14 10.35
N VAL A 79 -4.36 7.00 9.04
CA VAL A 79 -5.31 7.88 8.33
C VAL A 79 -6.73 7.72 8.90
N ASP A 80 -7.20 6.48 9.05
CA ASP A 80 -8.53 6.18 9.61
C ASP A 80 -8.70 6.73 11.03
N HIS A 81 -7.68 6.54 11.89
CA HIS A 81 -7.68 7.08 13.24
C HIS A 81 -7.82 8.60 13.27
N ASN A 82 -7.06 9.30 12.43
CA ASN A 82 -7.09 10.76 12.36
C ASN A 82 -8.44 11.28 11.89
N MET A 83 -9.03 10.66 10.86
CA MET A 83 -10.35 11.03 10.36
C MET A 83 -11.45 10.82 11.42
N LYS A 84 -11.42 9.68 12.12
CA LYS A 84 -12.37 9.38 13.21
C LYS A 84 -12.25 10.37 14.37
N ASN A 85 -11.05 10.85 14.69
CA ASN A 85 -10.86 11.85 15.73
C ASN A 85 -11.49 13.19 15.35
N VAL A 86 -11.29 13.66 14.11
CA VAL A 86 -11.91 14.90 13.63
C VAL A 86 -13.44 14.81 13.67
N LEU A 87 -14.01 13.71 13.17
CA LEU A 87 -15.46 13.49 13.22
C LEU A 87 -16.00 13.50 14.65
N ARG A 88 -15.29 12.88 15.60
CA ARG A 88 -15.68 12.86 17.02
C ARG A 88 -15.69 14.26 17.62
N ASN A 89 -14.67 15.07 17.32
CA ASN A 89 -14.57 16.44 17.84
C ASN A 89 -15.70 17.32 17.29
N LEU A 90 -15.99 17.23 15.99
CA LEU A 90 -17.12 17.96 15.38
C LEU A 90 -18.46 17.56 16.00
N GLN A 91 -18.67 16.27 16.25
CA GLN A 91 -19.90 15.80 16.90
C GLN A 91 -20.04 16.35 18.32
N GLN A 92 -18.94 16.42 19.07
CA GLN A 92 -18.94 17.01 20.42
C GLN A 92 -19.27 18.50 20.36
N GLU A 93 -18.66 19.25 19.44
CA GLU A 93 -18.93 20.67 19.26
C GLU A 93 -20.39 20.92 18.89
N TYR A 94 -20.94 20.17 17.93
CA TYR A 94 -22.36 20.24 17.57
C TYR A 94 -23.28 20.00 18.79
N ASN A 95 -23.00 18.95 19.57
CA ASN A 95 -23.79 18.63 20.76
C ASN A 95 -23.74 19.78 21.78
N ASN A 96 -22.56 20.36 22.01
CA ASN A 96 -22.39 21.48 22.95
C ASN A 96 -23.19 22.71 22.52
N TYR A 97 -23.17 23.05 21.23
CA TYR A 97 -23.98 24.15 20.69
C TYR A 97 -25.49 23.87 20.77
N SER A 98 -25.92 22.62 20.65
CA SER A 98 -27.33 22.24 20.72
C SER A 98 -27.93 22.29 22.14
N ILE A 99 -27.08 22.25 23.18
CA ILE A 99 -27.49 22.19 24.59
C ILE A 99 -27.63 23.60 25.21
N LEU A 100 -27.16 24.66 24.53
CA LEU A 100 -27.36 26.05 24.97
C LEU A 100 -28.86 26.43 24.99
N ARG A 101 -29.46 26.33 26.18
CA ARG A 101 -30.71 26.96 26.62
C ARG A 101 -30.43 27.83 27.82
#